data_AF-A0A7K4H5J3-F1
#
_entry.id   AF-A0A7K4H5J3-F1
#
_cell.length_a   1.000
_cell.length_b   1.000
_cell.length_c   1.000
_cell.angle_alpha   90.00
_cell.angle_beta   90.00
_cell.angle_gamma   90.00
#
_symmetry.space_group_name_H-M   'P 1'
#
loop_
_entity.id
_entity.type
_entity.pdbx_description
1 polymer ?
#
loop_
_entity_poly.entity_id
_entity_poly.type
_entity_poly.pdbx_seq_one_letter_code
_entity_poly.pdbx_strand_id
1 'polypeptide(L)' 'MKDKFNLVGTKIKEFSLPNSRGETVNIRDFENKKNVIIVLFRDIN' A
#
# COMPACT_ATOMS: atom_id res chain seq x y z
N MET A 1 -9.74 18.74 -0.92
CA MET A 1 -9.76 18.06 0.40
C MET A 1 -8.43 18.31 1.08
N LYS A 2 -8.43 18.81 2.32
CA LYS A 2 -7.20 18.96 3.12
C LYS A 2 -6.79 17.58 3.63
N ASP A 3 -5.51 17.24 3.50
CA ASP A 3 -4.98 15.98 4.04
C ASP A 3 -5.14 15.97 5.57
N LYS A 4 -5.92 15.02 6.08
CA LYS A 4 -6.26 14.92 7.51
C LYS A 4 -5.07 14.46 8.36
N PHE A 5 -4.12 13.75 7.76
CA PHE A 5 -3.03 13.09 8.48
C PHE A 5 -1.64 13.59 8.06
N ASN A 6 -1.54 14.57 7.16
CA ASN A 6 -0.29 15.08 6.60
C ASN A 6 0.63 13.97 6.05
N LEU A 7 0.04 12.97 5.40
CA LEU A 7 0.73 11.84 4.76
C LEU A 7 1.00 12.08 3.27
N VAL A 8 0.30 13.01 2.62
CA VAL A 8 0.50 13.32 1.21
C VAL A 8 1.93 13.85 1.00
N GLY A 9 2.67 13.25 0.07
CA GLY A 9 4.07 13.55 -0.20
C GLY A 9 5.07 12.83 0.72
N THR A 10 4.60 12.16 1.77
CA THR A 10 5.47 11.30 2.60
C THR A 10 5.68 9.94 1.94
N LYS A 11 6.86 9.35 2.15
CA LYS A 11 7.16 8.00 1.67
C LYS A 11 6.37 6.98 2.49
N ILE A 12 5.64 6.11 1.80
CA ILE A 12 4.96 4.97 2.44
C ILE A 12 6.02 4.08 3.11
N LYS A 13 5.76 3.67 4.36
CA LYS A 13 6.64 2.74 5.08
C LYS A 13 6.68 1.39 4.35
N GLU A 14 7.83 0.74 4.39
CA GLU A 14 7.95 -0.62 3.84
C GLU A 14 7.04 -1.59 4.61
N PHE A 15 6.39 -2.47 3.86
CA PHE A 15 5.62 -3.59 4.38
C PHE A 15 5.65 -4.75 3.38
N SER A 16 5.43 -5.95 3.92
CA SER A 16 5.26 -7.18 3.15
C SER A 16 3.98 -7.88 3.60
N LEU A 17 3.15 -8.29 2.66
CA LEU A 17 1.88 -8.98 2.93
C LEU A 17 1.69 -10.17 1.99
N PRO A 18 1.05 -11.25 2.46
CA PRO A 18 0.64 -12.32 1.56
C PRO A 18 -0.45 -11.82 0.63
N ASN A 19 -0.36 -12.19 -0.65
CA ASN A 19 -1.42 -11.99 -1.63
C ASN A 19 -2.33 -13.23 -1.71
N SER A 20 -3.42 -13.12 -2.48
CA SER A 20 -4.37 -14.22 -2.68
C SER A 20 -3.81 -15.43 -3.46
N ARG A 21 -2.59 -15.35 -3.99
CA ARG A 21 -1.89 -16.44 -4.68
C ARG A 21 -0.94 -17.21 -3.75
N GLY A 22 -0.86 -16.82 -2.47
CA GLY A 22 0.06 -17.40 -1.49
C GLY A 22 1.49 -16.87 -1.59
N GLU A 23 1.72 -15.82 -2.38
CA GLU A 23 3.03 -15.18 -2.51
C GLU A 23 3.11 -14.00 -1.52
N THR A 24 4.29 -13.78 -0.95
CA THR A 24 4.56 -12.57 -0.16
C THR A 24 4.99 -11.45 -1.08
N VAL A 25 4.25 -10.34 -1.07
CA VAL A 25 4.53 -9.16 -1.89
C VAL A 25 5.12 -8.07 -1.01
N ASN A 26 6.29 -7.54 -1.38
CA ASN A 26 6.87 -6.35 -0.75
C ASN A 26 6.51 -5.10 -1.58
N ILE A 27 6.09 -4.02 -0.91
CA ILE A 27 5.72 -2.77 -1.60
C ILE A 27 6.88 -2.14 -2.38
N ARG A 28 8.13 -2.36 -1.96
CA ARG A 28 9.34 -1.85 -2.63
C ARG A 28 9.57 -2.46 -4.01
N ASP A 29 9.02 -3.64 -4.28
CA ASP A 29 9.16 -4.28 -5.60
C ASP A 29 8.51 -3.47 -6.72
N PHE A 30 7.60 -2.56 -6.36
CA PHE A 30 6.88 -1.66 -7.27
C PHE A 30 7.42 -0.22 -7.28
N GLU A 31 8.33 0.12 -6.37
CA GLU A 31 8.93 1.44 -6.30
C GLU A 31 9.64 1.78 -7.63
N ASN A 32 9.43 2.99 -8.16
CA ASN A 32 9.96 3.47 -9.44
C ASN A 32 9.57 2.65 -10.69
N LYS A 33 8.71 1.63 -10.57
CA LYS A 33 8.22 0.84 -11.71
C LYS A 33 6.80 1.20 -12.11
N LYS A 34 5.94 1.47 -11.13
CA LYS A 34 4.53 1.81 -11.37
C LYS A 34 3.91 2.54 -10.18
N ASN A 35 2.82 3.24 -10.45
CA ASN A 35 1.95 3.79 -9.41
C ASN A 35 1.16 2.65 -8.75
N VAL A 36 1.02 2.72 -7.42
CA VAL A 36 0.31 1.71 -6.61
C VAL A 36 -0.82 2.37 -5.85
N ILE A 37 -2.00 1.73 -5.85
CA ILE A 37 -3.17 2.14 -5.07
C ILE A 37 -3.38 1.09 -3.97
N ILE A 38 -3.45 1.52 -2.72
CA ILE A 38 -3.74 0.65 -1.56
C ILE A 38 -5.14 1.00 -1.06
N VAL A 39 -6.02 0.00 -1.03
CA VAL A 39 -7.38 0.13 -0.51
C VAL A 39 -7.53 -0.77 0.70
N LEU A 40 -7.94 -0.18 1.83
CA LEU A 40 -8.19 -0.91 3.07
C LEU A 40 -9.70 -1.10 3.23
N PHE A 41 -10.15 -2.35 3.11
CA PHE A 41 -11.52 -2.72 3.44
C PHE A 41 -11.57 -3.13 4.91
N ARG A 42 -12.53 -2.59 5.67
CA ARG A 42 -12.89 -3.10 6.99
C ARG A 42 -14.16 -3.92 6.82
N ASP A 43 -14.26 -5.02 7.57
CA ASP A 43 -15.47 -5.86 7.61
C ASP A 43 -15.79 -6.52 6.26
N ILE A 44 -14.87 -7.35 5.76
CA ILE A 44 -15.15 -8.24 4.63
C ILE A 44 -15.94 -9.43 5.20
N ASN A 45 -17.27 -9.27 5.32
CA ASN A 45 -18.20 -10.37 5.58
C ASN A 45 -18.49 -11.14 4.29
#